data_AF-A0A1G5K4R3-F1
#
_entry.id   AF-A0A1G5K4R3-F1
#
_cell.length_a   1.000
_cell.length_b   1.000
_cell.length_c   1.000
_cell.angle_alpha   90.00
_cell.angle_beta   90.00
_cell.angle_gamma   90.00
#
_symmetry.space_group_name_H-M   'P 1'
#
loop_
_entity.id
_entity.type
_entity.pdbx_description
1 polymer ?
#
loop_
_entity_poly.entity_id
_entity_poly.type
_entity_poly.pdbx_seq_one_letter_code
_entity_poly.pdbx_strand_id
1 'polypeptide(L)'
;MKFYEAIEVAFKPFVHWNQIAANIDQLIDLGREDDPLVLPWELVPLNQFGVSPMKIVGGELVERSSAEMDAFELEYNQKLLVNEEAKKINQIARGSFNYGGKTFPMHDAARARYMAIALDSPYTNTNFMTITGEVVTVEAANVPAFMSQYYKQIQLITNVTP
;
A
#
# COMPACT_ATOMS: atom_id res chain seq x y z
N MET A 1 -5.57 28.39 25.86
CA MET A 1 -5.16 26.98 25.79
C MET A 1 -6.42 26.15 25.55
N LYS A 2 -6.46 25.33 24.51
CA LYS A 2 -7.63 24.47 24.20
C LYS A 2 -7.49 23.11 24.86
N PHE A 3 -8.62 22.47 25.17
CA PHE A 3 -8.67 21.16 25.82
C PHE A 3 -9.46 20.17 24.97
N TYR A 4 -8.97 18.93 24.99
CA TYR A 4 -9.46 17.85 24.16
C TYR A 4 -9.74 16.62 25.01
N GLU A 5 -10.88 15.98 24.76
CA GLU A 5 -11.28 14.71 25.37
C GLU A 5 -10.89 13.55 24.46
N ALA A 6 -10.27 12.53 25.07
CA ALA A 6 -9.97 11.26 24.45
C ALA A 6 -11.24 10.40 24.35
N ILE A 7 -11.59 10.00 23.13
CA ILE A 7 -12.70 9.12 22.83
C ILE A 7 -12.16 7.85 22.17
N GLU A 8 -12.46 6.69 22.74
CA GLU A 8 -12.12 5.41 22.12
C GLU A 8 -12.93 5.19 20.85
N VAL A 9 -12.25 4.83 19.75
CA VAL A 9 -12.93 4.42 18.52
C VAL A 9 -13.01 2.90 18.52
N ALA A 10 -14.24 2.38 18.65
CA ALA A 10 -14.48 0.94 18.68
C ALA A 10 -13.78 0.21 17.51
N PHE A 11 -13.12 -0.90 17.85
CA PHE A 11 -12.40 -1.78 16.92
C PHE A 11 -11.22 -1.14 16.18
N LYS A 12 -10.70 0.00 16.65
CA LYS A 12 -9.50 0.60 16.07
C LYS A 12 -8.50 1.03 17.14
N PRO A 13 -7.18 0.95 16.88
CA PRO A 13 -6.15 1.41 17.81
C PRO A 13 -6.00 2.94 17.82
N PHE A 14 -7.11 3.67 17.70
CA PHE A 14 -7.15 5.14 17.67
C PHE A 14 -7.88 5.67 18.90
N VAL A 15 -7.30 6.72 19.47
CA VAL A 15 -8.01 7.67 20.31
C VAL A 15 -8.39 8.85 19.42
N HIS A 16 -9.68 9.18 19.37
CA HIS A 16 -10.15 10.39 18.75
C HIS A 16 -10.14 11.52 19.78
N TRP A 17 -9.58 12.67 19.40
CA TRP A 17 -9.50 13.83 20.27
C TRP A 17 -10.56 14.84 19.89
N ASN A 18 -11.58 14.99 20.73
CA ASN A 18 -12.65 15.95 20.51
C ASN A 18 -12.39 17.22 21.32
N GLN A 19 -12.44 18.40 20.69
CA GLN A 19 -12.27 19.65 21.42
C GLN A 19 -13.50 19.89 22.30
N ILE A 20 -13.30 19.99 23.62
CA ILE A 20 -14.40 20.19 24.58
C ILE A 20 -14.40 21.59 25.22
N ALA A 21 -13.25 22.25 25.31
CA ALA A 21 -13.15 23.61 25.86
C ALA A 21 -12.09 24.44 25.13
N ALA A 22 -12.35 25.74 24.94
CA ALA A 22 -11.42 26.65 24.28
C ALA A 22 -10.42 27.32 25.25
N ASN A 23 -10.72 27.30 26.54
CA ASN A 23 -9.93 27.86 27.63
C ASN A 23 -10.24 27.12 28.96
N ILE A 24 -9.51 27.46 30.02
CA ILE A 24 -9.62 26.79 31.33
C ILE A 24 -10.95 27.11 32.03
N ASP A 25 -11.45 28.35 31.90
CA ASP A 25 -12.71 28.76 32.52
C ASP A 25 -13.88 27.91 31.99
N GLN A 26 -13.92 27.68 30.68
CA GLN A 26 -14.91 26.77 30.07
C GLN A 26 -14.76 25.32 30.53
N LEU A 27 -13.53 24.86 30.80
CA LEU A 27 -13.32 23.50 31.29
C LEU A 27 -13.86 23.34 32.72
N ILE A 28 -13.67 24.35 33.57
CA ILE A 28 -14.20 24.41 34.93
C ILE A 28 -15.72 24.52 34.92
N ASP A 29 -16.29 25.34 34.03
CA ASP A 29 -17.75 25.46 33.87
C ASP A 29 -18.39 24.11 33.46
N LEU A 30 -17.63 23.25 32.78
CA LEU A 30 -18.05 21.89 32.41
C LEU A 30 -17.85 20.87 33.55
N GLY A 31 -17.12 21.20 34.61
CA GLY A 31 -16.77 20.29 35.71
C GLY A 31 -15.89 19.12 35.29
N ARG A 32 -14.97 19.35 34.33
CA ARG A 32 -14.11 18.32 33.71
C ARG A 32 -12.62 18.59 33.93
N GLU A 33 -12.26 19.48 34.85
CA GLU A 33 -10.88 19.88 35.15
C GLU A 33 -10.01 18.72 35.67
N ASP A 34 -10.63 17.75 36.34
CA ASP A 34 -9.97 16.56 36.91
C ASP A 34 -10.21 15.29 36.08
N ASP A 35 -10.75 15.42 34.87
CA ASP A 35 -11.04 14.26 34.03
C ASP A 35 -9.76 13.67 33.43
N PRO A 36 -9.41 12.39 33.73
CA PRO A 36 -8.19 11.76 33.26
C PRO A 36 -8.15 11.52 31.74
N LEU A 37 -9.25 11.73 31.03
CA LEU A 37 -9.34 11.65 29.57
C LEU A 37 -9.18 13.01 28.88
N VAL A 38 -9.06 14.09 29.63
CA VAL A 38 -8.94 15.44 29.10
C VAL A 38 -7.49 15.90 29.14
N LEU A 39 -6.96 16.29 27.99
CA LEU A 39 -5.63 16.88 27.86
C LEU A 39 -5.68 18.27 27.23
N PRO A 40 -4.77 19.18 27.60
CA PRO A 40 -4.53 20.37 26.82
C PRO A 40 -3.93 19.99 25.46
N TRP A 41 -4.24 20.78 24.43
CA TRP A 41 -3.79 20.56 23.04
C TRP A 41 -2.29 20.24 22.91
N GLU A 42 -1.46 20.92 23.69
CA GLU A 42 0.00 20.76 23.63
C GLU A 42 0.49 19.39 24.09
N LEU A 43 -0.33 18.67 24.87
CA LEU A 43 -0.05 17.32 25.35
C LEU A 43 -0.77 16.23 24.53
N VAL A 44 -1.61 16.62 23.56
CA VAL A 44 -2.27 15.65 22.66
C VAL A 44 -1.20 15.06 21.72
N PRO A 45 -0.90 13.74 21.81
CA PRO A 45 0.14 13.15 21.00
C PRO A 45 -0.31 13.03 19.54
N LEU A 46 0.65 13.20 18.63
CA LEU A 46 0.44 12.89 17.22
C LEU A 46 0.46 11.38 17.01
N ASN A 47 -0.36 10.89 16.07
CA ASN A 47 -0.35 9.50 15.68
C ASN A 47 1.00 9.12 15.06
N GLN A 48 1.53 7.97 15.45
CA GLN A 48 2.76 7.38 14.93
C GLN A 48 2.43 6.03 14.30
N PHE A 49 2.99 5.71 13.13
CA PHE A 49 2.72 4.45 12.40
C PHE A 49 1.23 4.15 12.19
N GLY A 50 0.40 5.19 12.14
CA GLY A 50 -1.05 5.05 12.02
C GLY A 50 -1.76 4.58 13.30
N VAL A 51 -1.14 4.73 14.47
CA VAL A 51 -1.74 4.44 15.78
C VAL A 51 -1.56 5.61 16.76
N SER A 52 -2.44 5.74 17.73
CA SER A 52 -2.28 6.71 18.83
C SER A 52 -1.28 6.18 19.86
N PRO A 53 -0.26 6.97 20.27
CA PRO A 53 0.65 6.60 21.35
C PRO A 53 -0.03 6.40 22.71
N MET A 54 -1.21 6.99 22.90
CA MET A 54 -2.04 6.79 24.10
C MET A 54 -3.23 5.87 23.80
N LYS A 55 -3.65 5.14 24.83
CA LYS A 55 -4.86 4.29 24.84
C LYS A 55 -5.66 4.54 26.11
N ILE A 56 -6.97 4.27 26.05
CA ILE A 56 -7.84 4.33 27.23
C ILE A 56 -7.86 2.95 27.87
N VAL A 57 -7.51 2.86 29.16
CA VAL A 57 -7.54 1.61 29.94
C VAL A 57 -8.20 1.89 31.27
N GLY A 58 -9.30 1.20 31.57
CA GLY A 58 -10.01 1.38 32.85
C GLY A 58 -10.55 2.79 33.10
N GLY A 59 -10.78 3.58 32.05
CA GLY A 59 -11.24 4.97 32.15
C GLY A 59 -10.11 6.00 32.28
N GLU A 60 -8.85 5.58 32.16
CA GLU A 60 -7.68 6.47 32.22
C GLU A 60 -6.91 6.48 30.90
N LEU A 61 -6.25 7.59 30.60
CA LEU A 61 -5.27 7.67 29.52
C LEU A 61 -3.95 7.06 29.96
N VAL A 62 -3.52 6.03 29.24
CA VAL A 62 -2.27 5.31 29.49
C VAL A 62 -1.43 5.31 28.23
N GLU A 63 -0.13 5.59 28.37
CA GLU A 63 0.81 5.45 27.27
C GLU A 63 0.94 3.98 26.85
N ARG A 64 1.03 3.75 25.53
CA ARG A 64 1.39 2.44 25.01
C ARG A 64 2.84 2.14 25.39
N SER A 65 3.09 0.89 25.74
CA SER A 65 4.46 0.44 25.99
C SER A 65 5.31 0.53 24.72
N SER A 66 6.62 0.68 24.89
CA SER A 66 7.56 0.66 23.75
C SER A 66 7.41 -0.61 22.91
N ALA A 67 7.24 -1.77 23.55
CA ALA A 67 7.03 -3.04 22.86
C ALA A 67 5.75 -3.06 21.98
N GLU A 68 4.67 -2.39 22.41
CA GLU A 68 3.47 -2.24 21.57
C GLU A 68 3.75 -1.34 20.36
N MET A 69 4.45 -0.23 20.57
CA MET A 69 4.78 0.71 19.50
C MET A 69 5.75 0.10 18.49
N ASP A 70 6.75 -0.65 18.93
CA ASP A 70 7.70 -1.38 18.07
C ASP A 70 6.97 -2.40 17.17
N ALA A 71 5.95 -3.08 17.72
CA ALA A 71 5.14 -4.01 16.95
C ALA A 71 4.32 -3.31 15.85
N PHE A 72 3.72 -2.14 16.16
CA PHE A 72 3.00 -1.34 15.17
C PHE A 72 3.93 -0.75 14.10
N GLU A 73 5.13 -0.30 14.48
CA GLU A 73 6.14 0.16 13.54
C GLU A 73 6.54 -0.95 12.57
N LEU A 74 6.82 -2.16 13.09
CA LEU A 74 7.18 -3.31 12.27
C LEU A 74 6.07 -3.65 11.27
N GLU A 75 4.81 -3.68 11.71
CA GLU A 75 3.66 -3.96 10.85
C GLU A 75 3.49 -2.88 9.77
N TYR A 76 3.63 -1.60 10.15
CA TYR A 76 3.57 -0.47 9.23
C TYR A 76 4.65 -0.57 8.15
N ASN A 77 5.89 -0.81 8.55
CA ASN A 77 7.03 -0.92 7.63
C ASN A 77 6.88 -2.11 6.67
N GLN A 78 6.40 -3.25 7.16
CA GLN A 78 6.11 -4.41 6.29
C GLN A 78 5.02 -4.09 5.26
N LYS A 79 3.92 -3.46 5.68
CA LYS A 79 2.83 -3.05 4.76
C LYS A 79 3.30 -2.02 3.74
N LEU A 80 4.15 -1.08 4.14
CA LEU A 80 4.74 -0.09 3.25
C LEU A 80 5.55 -0.78 2.14
N LEU A 81 6.45 -1.69 2.52
CA LEU A 81 7.26 -2.46 1.58
C LEU A 81 6.39 -3.27 0.60
N VAL A 82 5.39 -3.99 1.10
CA VAL A 82 4.46 -4.75 0.24
C VAL A 82 3.73 -3.84 -0.75
N ASN A 83 3.26 -2.68 -0.30
CA ASN A 83 2.59 -1.71 -1.17
C ASN A 83 3.52 -1.10 -2.23
N GLU A 84 4.77 -0.81 -1.87
CA GLU A 84 5.78 -0.32 -2.81
C GLU A 84 6.11 -1.38 -3.87
N GLU A 85 6.33 -2.62 -3.47
CA GLU A 85 6.58 -3.73 -4.40
C GLU A 85 5.34 -4.00 -5.29
N ALA A 86 4.14 -3.97 -4.74
CA ALA A 86 2.91 -4.08 -5.51
C ALA A 86 2.75 -2.94 -6.53
N LYS A 87 3.17 -1.71 -6.19
CA LYS A 87 3.19 -0.59 -7.15
C LYS A 87 4.20 -0.82 -8.27
N LYS A 88 5.41 -1.29 -7.96
CA LYS A 88 6.44 -1.64 -8.96
C LYS A 88 5.94 -2.75 -9.90
N ILE A 89 5.34 -3.80 -9.35
CA ILE A 89 4.72 -4.89 -10.14
C ILE A 89 3.61 -4.34 -11.04
N ASN A 90 2.74 -3.47 -10.53
CA ASN A 90 1.69 -2.85 -11.34
C ASN A 90 2.25 -1.94 -12.44
N GLN A 91 3.36 -1.24 -12.20
CA GLN A 91 4.04 -0.46 -13.23
C GLN A 91 4.60 -1.36 -14.32
N ILE A 92 5.22 -2.49 -13.97
CA ILE A 92 5.66 -3.50 -14.95
C ILE A 92 4.47 -4.04 -15.74
N ALA A 93 3.36 -4.35 -15.05
CA ALA A 93 2.13 -4.84 -15.66
C ALA A 93 1.37 -3.80 -16.50
N ARG A 94 1.79 -2.54 -16.53
CA ARG A 94 1.14 -1.48 -17.31
C ARG A 94 2.10 -0.73 -18.24
N GLY A 95 3.40 -1.00 -18.11
CA GLY A 95 4.45 -0.37 -18.90
C GLY A 95 4.62 -1.02 -20.26
N SER A 96 5.82 -0.91 -20.81
CA SER A 96 6.23 -1.59 -22.03
C SER A 96 7.52 -2.37 -21.80
N PHE A 97 7.73 -3.43 -22.59
CA PHE A 97 8.99 -4.18 -22.60
C PHE A 97 9.60 -4.18 -24.00
N ASN A 98 10.92 -4.27 -24.08
CA ASN A 98 11.66 -4.32 -25.33
C ASN A 98 12.13 -5.74 -25.62
N TYR A 99 11.87 -6.24 -26.83
CA TYR A 99 12.34 -7.54 -27.30
C TYR A 99 12.60 -7.51 -28.80
N GLY A 100 13.74 -8.05 -29.25
CA GLY A 100 14.09 -8.09 -30.68
C GLY A 100 14.11 -6.70 -31.35
N GLY A 101 14.47 -5.65 -30.62
CA GLY A 101 14.47 -4.27 -31.13
C GLY A 101 13.10 -3.59 -31.24
N LYS A 102 12.03 -4.25 -30.76
CA LYS A 102 10.65 -3.71 -30.75
C LYS A 102 10.13 -3.52 -29.33
N THR A 103 9.27 -2.53 -29.15
CA THR A 103 8.63 -2.18 -27.88
C THR A 103 7.19 -2.71 -27.84
N PHE A 104 6.81 -3.35 -26.73
CA PHE A 104 5.52 -4.02 -26.58
C PHE A 104 4.81 -3.54 -25.30
N PRO A 105 3.53 -3.15 -25.36
CA PRO A 105 2.76 -2.73 -24.18
C PRO A 105 2.32 -3.93 -23.32
N MET A 106 2.34 -3.81 -22.00
CA MET A 106 2.02 -4.90 -21.05
C MET A 106 0.67 -4.75 -20.34
N HIS A 107 -0.17 -3.79 -20.74
CA HIS A 107 -1.51 -3.62 -20.14
C HIS A 107 -2.37 -4.90 -20.21
N ASP A 108 -3.40 -5.01 -19.37
CA ASP A 108 -4.14 -6.27 -19.14
C ASP A 108 -4.65 -6.96 -20.43
N ALA A 109 -5.16 -6.19 -21.40
CA ALA A 109 -5.56 -6.73 -22.70
C ALA A 109 -4.40 -7.28 -23.55
N ALA A 110 -3.21 -6.65 -23.50
CA ALA A 110 -2.03 -7.14 -24.20
C ALA A 110 -1.48 -8.40 -23.52
N ARG A 111 -1.51 -8.47 -22.18
CA ARG A 111 -1.18 -9.69 -21.43
C ARG A 111 -2.10 -10.85 -21.77
N ALA A 112 -3.42 -10.64 -21.78
CA ALA A 112 -4.37 -11.66 -22.16
C ALA A 112 -4.11 -12.17 -23.59
N ARG A 113 -3.77 -11.25 -24.50
CA ARG A 113 -3.41 -11.58 -25.88
C ARG A 113 -2.09 -12.35 -25.99
N TYR A 114 -1.04 -11.93 -25.28
CA TYR A 114 0.25 -12.63 -25.27
C TYR A 114 0.15 -13.99 -24.60
N MET A 115 -0.62 -14.12 -23.51
CA MET A 115 -0.89 -15.41 -22.88
C MET A 115 -1.72 -16.32 -23.80
N ALA A 116 -2.72 -15.82 -24.51
CA ALA A 116 -3.47 -16.61 -25.49
C ALA A 116 -2.60 -17.12 -26.65
N ILE A 117 -1.66 -16.30 -27.13
CA ILE A 117 -0.66 -16.70 -28.13
C ILE A 117 0.33 -17.73 -27.54
N ALA A 118 0.79 -17.53 -26.31
CA ALA A 118 1.78 -18.39 -25.65
C ALA A 118 1.20 -19.73 -25.18
N LEU A 119 -0.11 -19.79 -24.86
CA LEU A 119 -0.76 -20.96 -24.29
C LEU A 119 -1.45 -21.84 -25.34
N ASP A 120 -1.81 -21.33 -26.52
CA ASP A 120 -2.67 -22.12 -27.43
C ASP A 120 -2.57 -21.84 -28.93
N SER A 121 -1.48 -21.23 -29.44
CA SER A 121 -1.34 -21.10 -30.90
C SER A 121 -0.43 -22.18 -31.51
N PRO A 122 -0.97 -23.16 -32.25
CA PRO A 122 -0.20 -23.98 -33.19
C PRO A 122 0.28 -23.19 -34.41
N TYR A 123 0.17 -21.86 -34.41
CA TYR A 123 0.33 -21.04 -35.60
C TYR A 123 1.59 -20.18 -35.55
N THR A 124 2.67 -20.74 -36.08
CA THR A 124 3.81 -19.99 -36.60
C THR A 124 3.38 -19.15 -37.81
N ASN A 125 3.85 -17.90 -37.93
CA ASN A 125 3.61 -17.00 -39.06
C ASN A 125 2.15 -16.57 -39.28
N THR A 126 1.48 -16.15 -38.21
CA THR A 126 0.11 -15.62 -38.32
C THR A 126 0.10 -14.10 -38.32
N ASN A 127 -0.68 -13.55 -39.26
CA ASN A 127 -0.99 -12.14 -39.33
C ASN A 127 -2.11 -11.83 -38.34
N PHE A 128 -1.90 -10.86 -37.46
CA PHE A 128 -2.93 -10.39 -36.56
C PHE A 128 -3.23 -8.93 -36.78
N MET A 129 -4.50 -8.55 -36.66
CA MET A 129 -4.93 -7.16 -36.72
C MET A 129 -4.86 -6.54 -35.31
N THR A 130 -4.35 -5.32 -35.19
CA THR A 130 -4.40 -4.52 -33.97
C THR A 130 -5.80 -3.92 -33.79
N ILE A 131 -6.09 -3.41 -32.59
CA ILE A 131 -7.35 -2.67 -32.35
C ILE A 131 -7.44 -1.35 -33.13
N THR A 132 -6.33 -0.90 -33.72
CA THR A 132 -6.24 0.26 -34.61
C THR A 132 -6.32 -0.11 -36.09
N GLY A 133 -6.47 -1.41 -36.41
CA GLY A 133 -6.62 -1.90 -37.79
C GLY A 133 -5.32 -2.23 -38.52
N GLU A 134 -4.17 -2.14 -37.86
CA GLU A 134 -2.87 -2.47 -38.44
C GLU A 134 -2.66 -3.99 -38.45
N VAL A 135 -2.20 -4.55 -39.57
CA VAL A 135 -1.89 -5.98 -39.68
C VAL A 135 -0.41 -6.20 -39.39
N VAL A 136 -0.11 -6.96 -38.33
CA VAL A 136 1.25 -7.29 -37.90
C VAL A 136 1.49 -8.79 -38.08
N THR A 137 2.54 -9.13 -38.84
CA THR A 137 3.04 -10.50 -38.95
C THR A 137 3.94 -10.81 -37.78
N VAL A 138 3.59 -11.82 -36.99
CA VAL A 138 4.43 -12.31 -35.90
C VAL A 138 5.19 -13.54 -36.40
N GLU A 139 6.49 -13.37 -36.63
CA GLU A 139 7.40 -14.50 -36.88
C GLU A 139 7.36 -15.46 -35.69
N ALA A 140 7.58 -16.75 -35.92
CA ALA A 140 7.56 -17.80 -34.90
C ALA A 140 8.30 -17.35 -33.62
N ALA A 141 7.53 -16.95 -32.61
CA ALA A 141 8.11 -16.56 -31.33
C ALA A 141 8.67 -17.83 -30.70
N ASN A 142 9.97 -17.82 -30.38
CA ASN A 142 10.54 -18.84 -29.52
C ASN A 142 9.99 -18.62 -28.10
N VAL A 143 8.76 -19.07 -27.86
CA VAL A 143 8.02 -18.92 -26.60
C VAL A 143 8.83 -19.42 -25.40
N PRO A 144 9.57 -20.55 -25.48
CA PRO A 144 10.51 -20.93 -24.43
C PRO A 144 11.58 -19.88 -24.13
N ALA A 145 12.18 -19.26 -25.17
CA ALA A 145 13.17 -18.20 -24.98
C ALA A 145 12.56 -16.93 -24.36
N PHE A 146 11.31 -16.58 -24.72
CA PHE A 146 10.60 -15.47 -24.12
C PHE A 146 10.31 -15.70 -22.63
N MET A 147 9.73 -16.85 -22.28
CA MET A 147 9.43 -17.21 -20.89
C MET A 147 10.70 -17.27 -20.04
N SER A 148 11.79 -17.82 -20.60
CA SER A 148 13.09 -17.84 -19.93
C SER A 148 13.63 -16.44 -19.62
N GLN A 149 13.54 -15.50 -20.57
CA GLN A 149 13.98 -14.11 -20.34
C GLN A 149 13.08 -13.37 -19.35
N TYR A 150 11.76 -13.59 -19.41
CA TYR A 150 10.81 -13.01 -18.46
C TYR A 150 11.12 -13.46 -17.03
N TYR A 151 11.31 -14.76 -16.80
CA TYR A 151 11.65 -15.28 -15.48
C TYR A 151 13.05 -14.86 -15.01
N LYS A 152 14.03 -14.75 -15.93
CA LYS A 152 15.37 -14.24 -15.61
C LYS A 152 15.32 -12.79 -15.13
N GLN A 153 14.49 -11.94 -15.74
CA GLN A 153 14.31 -10.56 -15.30
C GLN A 153 13.61 -10.49 -13.93
N ILE A 154 12.63 -11.36 -13.68
CA ILE A 154 12.03 -11.48 -12.35
C ILE A 154 13.11 -11.83 -11.32
N GLN A 155 13.96 -12.83 -11.57
CA GLN A 155 15.03 -13.24 -10.64
C GLN A 155 16.07 -12.14 -10.37
N LEU A 156 16.49 -11.41 -11.41
CA LEU A 156 17.44 -10.30 -11.27
C LEU A 156 16.88 -9.14 -10.43
N ILE A 157 15.58 -8.89 -10.53
CA ILE A 157 14.91 -7.81 -9.79
C ILE A 157 14.59 -8.23 -8.35
N THR A 158 14.28 -9.51 -8.13
CA THR A 158 13.92 -10.02 -6.79
C THR A 158 15.11 -10.44 -5.94
N ASN A 159 16.35 -10.40 -6.47
CA ASN A 159 17.57 -10.90 -5.81
C ASN A 159 17.45 -12.35 -5.28
N VAL A 160 16.50 -13.13 -5.79
CA VAL A 160 16.35 -14.54 -5.40
C VAL A 160 17.30 -15.35 -6.27
N THR A 161 18.46 -15.66 -5.71
CA THR A 161 19.34 -16.72 -6.23
C THR A 161 18.86 -18.05 -5.63
N PRO A 162 18.78 -19.16 -6.39
CA PRO A 162 18.36 -20.45 -5.85
C PRO A 162 19.22 -20.92 -4.67
#